data_AF-A0A3D1R9H8-F1
#
_entry.id   AF-A0A3D1R9H8-F1
#
_cell.length_a   1.000
_cell.length_b   1.000
_cell.length_c   1.000
_cell.angle_alpha   90.00
_cell.angle_beta   90.00
_cell.angle_gamma   90.00
#
_symmetry.space_group_name_H-M   'P 1'
#
loop_
_entity.id
_entity.type
_entity.pdbx_description
1 polymer ?
#
loop_
_entity_poly.entity_id
_entity_poly.type
_entity_poly.pdbx_seq_one_letter_code
_entity_poly.pdbx_strand_id
1 'polypeptide(L)'
;MAFQMRRVTALIGPYGSGKTELAIGLALSAAQRKTSAWKKVVLGDIDVLKPYFRSREAGDHLKHQGIELLAPAGALASADLPILTPELRGNVARPDVQMVLDVGGDPVGARALGSISDVVGASDYDLLLVLNRY
;
A
#
# COMPACT_ATOMS: atom_id res chain seq x y z
N MET A 1 -11.09 3.06 21.79
CA MET A 1 -11.41 2.05 20.76
C MET A 1 -10.20 1.95 19.85
N ALA A 2 -9.57 0.78 19.73
CA ALA A 2 -8.39 0.60 18.87
C ALA A 2 -8.85 0.38 17.42
N PHE A 3 -8.24 1.08 16.46
CA PHE A 3 -8.50 0.82 15.05
C PHE A 3 -7.95 -0.56 14.67
N GLN A 4 -8.81 -1.44 14.18
CA GLN A 4 -8.44 -2.77 13.70
C GLN A 4 -8.49 -2.77 12.18
N MET A 5 -7.33 -2.86 11.55
CA MET A 5 -7.22 -2.96 10.09
C MET A 5 -7.85 -4.25 9.58
N ARG A 6 -8.64 -4.13 8.51
CA ARG A 6 -9.02 -5.26 7.65
C ARG A 6 -7.83 -5.80 6.86
N ARG A 7 -8.09 -6.87 6.11
CA ARG A 7 -7.04 -7.56 5.35
C ARG A 7 -6.37 -6.64 4.32
N VAL A 8 -7.16 -5.88 3.56
CA VAL A 8 -6.65 -4.91 2.58
C VAL A 8 -6.99 -3.51 3.06
N THR A 9 -6.01 -2.66 3.33
CA THR A 9 -6.25 -1.27 3.73
C THR A 9 -5.66 -0.32 2.69
N ALA A 10 -6.50 0.43 1.98
CA ALA A 10 -6.07 1.42 1.02
C ALA A 10 -6.13 2.83 1.62
N LEU A 11 -5.05 3.59 1.47
CA LEU A 11 -4.94 4.98 1.90
C LEU A 11 -5.01 5.91 0.69
N ILE A 12 -5.97 6.84 0.73
CA ILE A 12 -6.15 7.89 -0.28
C ILE A 12 -6.08 9.27 0.36
N GLY A 13 -5.86 10.31 -0.43
CA GLY A 13 -5.94 11.70 0.03
C GLY A 13 -4.86 12.62 -0.52
N PRO A 14 -4.98 13.94 -0.27
CA PRO A 14 -4.15 14.96 -0.92
C PRO A 14 -2.64 14.78 -0.72
N TYR A 15 -1.83 15.33 -1.61
CA TYR A 15 -0.38 15.41 -1.41
C TYR A 15 -0.05 16.09 -0.07
N GLY A 16 1.01 15.64 0.61
CA GLY A 16 1.43 16.20 1.91
C GLY A 16 0.58 15.77 3.11
N SER A 17 -0.47 14.95 2.94
CA SER A 17 -1.34 14.56 4.06
C SER A 17 -0.75 13.49 5.00
N GLY A 18 0.47 13.00 4.77
CA GLY A 18 1.13 11.98 5.60
C GLY A 18 0.72 10.52 5.30
N LYS A 19 0.10 10.27 4.13
CA LYS A 19 -0.34 8.92 3.71
C LYS A 19 0.78 7.89 3.74
N THR A 20 1.94 8.23 3.20
CA THR A 20 3.06 7.29 3.04
C THR A 20 3.62 6.87 4.39
N GLU A 21 3.80 7.82 5.30
CA GLU A 21 4.23 7.59 6.68
C GLU A 21 3.22 6.74 7.44
N LEU A 22 1.92 7.04 7.27
CA LEU A 22 0.86 6.22 7.85
C LEU A 22 0.84 4.81 7.24
N ALA A 23 1.04 4.66 5.93
CA ALA A 23 1.08 3.36 5.25
C ALA A 23 2.21 2.48 5.80
N ILE A 24 3.41 3.04 5.93
CA ILE A 24 4.57 2.37 6.52
C ILE A 24 4.27 1.98 7.97
N GLY A 25 3.75 2.91 8.77
CA GLY A 25 3.41 2.64 10.18
C GLY A 25 2.38 1.52 10.32
N LEU A 26 1.35 1.51 9.48
CA LEU A 26 0.35 0.45 9.45
C LEU A 26 0.95 -0.90 9.05
N ALA A 27 1.80 -0.94 8.02
CA ALA A 27 2.47 -2.17 7.59
C ALA A 27 3.39 -2.74 8.70
N LEU A 28 4.17 -1.88 9.38
CA LEU A 28 4.98 -2.26 10.54
C LEU A 28 4.12 -2.82 11.67
N SER A 29 3.01 -2.15 11.97
CA SER A 29 2.08 -2.57 13.00
C SER A 29 1.41 -3.91 12.67
N ALA A 30 1.10 -4.16 11.39
CA ALA A 30 0.61 -5.44 10.89
C ALA A 30 1.66 -6.54 11.02
N ALA A 31 2.93 -6.27 10.68
CA ALA A 31 4.02 -7.22 10.80
C ALA A 31 4.27 -7.64 12.26
N GLN A 32 4.24 -6.69 13.20
CA GLN A 32 4.39 -6.96 14.63
C GLN A 32 3.22 -7.75 15.22
N ARG A 33 2.00 -7.54 14.70
CA ARG A 33 0.79 -8.24 15.12
C ARG A 33 0.50 -9.50 14.31
N LYS A 34 1.45 -9.99 13.48
CA LYS A 34 1.25 -11.18 12.66
C LYS A 34 0.65 -12.30 13.49
N THR A 35 -0.59 -12.65 13.17
CA THR A 35 -1.28 -13.82 13.69
C THR A 35 -1.01 -14.99 12.75
N SER A 36 -1.27 -16.22 13.19
CA SER A 36 -1.19 -17.41 12.32
C SER A 36 -2.09 -17.34 11.08
N ALA A 37 -3.05 -16.40 11.03
CA ALA A 37 -3.93 -16.16 9.88
C ALA A 37 -3.23 -15.44 8.72
N TRP A 38 -2.14 -14.69 8.97
CA TRP A 38 -1.47 -13.87 7.97
C TRP A 38 -0.05 -14.36 7.73
N LYS A 39 0.18 -15.02 6.59
CA LYS A 39 1.52 -15.51 6.23
C LYS A 39 2.43 -14.38 5.73
N LYS A 40 1.85 -13.33 5.18
CA LYS A 40 2.59 -12.23 4.54
C LYS A 40 1.95 -10.88 4.83
N VAL A 41 2.80 -9.86 4.98
CA VAL A 41 2.41 -8.45 5.01
C VAL A 41 3.04 -7.77 3.80
N VAL A 42 2.25 -6.99 3.08
CA VAL A 42 2.67 -6.32 1.85
C VAL A 42 2.31 -4.84 1.91
N LEU A 43 3.26 -3.97 1.59
CA LEU A 43 3.04 -2.55 1.34
C LEU A 43 3.11 -2.31 -0.17
N GLY A 44 2.01 -1.88 -0.78
CA GLY A 44 1.96 -1.47 -2.17
C GLY A 44 2.08 0.03 -2.30
N ASP A 45 3.14 0.52 -2.96
CA ASP A 45 3.33 1.93 -3.29
C ASP A 45 2.85 2.17 -4.73
N ILE A 46 1.64 2.72 -4.84
CA ILE A 46 0.94 2.95 -6.10
C ILE A 46 1.13 4.42 -6.55
N ASP A 47 1.71 5.28 -5.71
CA ASP A 47 1.93 6.69 -6.03
C ASP A 47 3.24 6.89 -6.82
N VAL A 48 3.09 7.16 -8.13
CA VAL A 48 4.22 7.35 -9.06
C VAL A 48 4.84 8.76 -8.96
N LEU A 49 4.20 9.72 -8.27
CA LEU A 49 4.57 11.14 -8.35
C LEU A 49 5.64 11.61 -7.35
N LYS A 50 6.20 10.75 -6.49
CA LYS A 50 7.18 11.19 -5.47
C LYS A 50 8.65 10.86 -5.82
N PRO A 51 9.45 11.87 -6.24
CA PRO A 51 10.91 11.72 -6.29
C PRO A 51 11.59 11.74 -4.91
N TYR A 52 10.95 12.24 -3.85
CA TYR A 52 11.64 12.65 -2.61
C TYR A 52 11.20 11.99 -1.29
N PHE A 53 10.23 11.08 -1.30
CA PHE A 53 9.91 10.30 -0.10
C PHE A 53 9.60 8.89 -0.52
N ARG A 54 10.64 8.05 -0.59
CA ARG A 54 10.45 6.69 -1.07
C ARG A 54 10.36 5.76 0.12
N SER A 55 9.25 5.05 0.19
CA SER A 55 9.13 3.70 0.78
C SER A 55 10.35 2.80 0.48
N ARG A 56 11.09 3.08 -0.60
CA ARG A 56 12.37 2.46 -1.00
C ARG A 56 13.55 2.72 -0.05
N GLU A 57 13.66 3.89 0.58
CA GLU A 57 14.64 4.10 1.66
C GLU A 57 14.31 3.25 2.88
N ALA A 58 13.02 3.07 3.12
CA ALA A 58 12.53 2.09 4.08
C ALA A 58 12.53 0.66 3.52
N GLY A 59 12.91 0.41 2.26
CA GLY A 59 12.74 -0.89 1.61
C GLY A 59 13.53 -2.00 2.31
N ASP A 60 14.80 -1.73 2.61
CA ASP A 60 15.62 -2.65 3.41
C ASP A 60 15.05 -2.80 4.82
N HIS A 61 14.64 -1.70 5.45
CA HIS A 61 14.04 -1.75 6.79
C HIS A 61 12.76 -2.61 6.82
N LEU A 62 11.83 -2.39 5.89
CA LEU A 62 10.59 -3.14 5.72
C LEU A 62 10.88 -4.62 5.48
N LYS A 63 11.86 -4.94 4.63
CA LYS A 63 12.30 -6.32 4.38
C LYS A 63 12.82 -6.99 5.64
N HIS A 64 13.64 -6.30 6.44
CA HIS A 64 14.12 -6.81 7.73
C HIS A 64 12.97 -7.03 8.74
N GLN A 65 11.88 -6.27 8.62
CA GLN A 65 10.66 -6.46 9.41
C GLN A 65 9.70 -7.53 8.81
N GLY A 66 10.11 -8.22 7.74
CA GLY A 66 9.31 -9.26 7.09
C GLY A 66 8.11 -8.74 6.32
N ILE A 67 8.20 -7.50 5.82
CA ILE A 67 7.23 -6.83 4.96
C ILE A 67 7.78 -6.80 3.54
N GLU A 68 6.96 -7.21 2.57
CA GLU A 68 7.27 -7.04 1.16
C GLU A 68 6.82 -5.65 0.70
N LEU A 69 7.71 -4.92 0.04
CA LEU A 69 7.39 -3.67 -0.64
C LEU A 69 7.17 -3.95 -2.12
N LEU A 70 5.97 -3.65 -2.63
CA LEU A 70 5.67 -3.61 -4.06
C LEU A 70 5.77 -2.17 -4.54
N ALA A 71 6.85 -1.85 -5.24
CA ALA A 71 7.12 -0.55 -5.82
C ALA A 71 7.94 -0.71 -7.10
N PRO A 72 7.90 0.25 -8.06
CA PRO A 72 8.67 0.13 -9.30
C PRO A 72 10.17 0.17 -9.00
N ALA A 73 10.96 -0.73 -9.57
CA ALA A 73 12.40 -0.87 -9.30
C ALA A 73 13.29 -0.54 -10.52
N GLY A 74 14.55 -0.18 -10.26
CA GLY A 74 15.58 0.00 -11.30
C GLY A 74 15.23 1.08 -12.34
N ALA A 75 15.43 0.80 -13.62
CA ALA A 75 15.11 1.71 -14.73
C ALA A 75 13.60 1.98 -14.90
N LEU A 76 12.75 1.15 -14.27
CA LEU A 76 11.29 1.31 -14.24
C LEU A 76 10.83 2.18 -13.05
N ALA A 77 11.76 2.72 -12.27
CA ALA A 77 11.49 3.61 -11.14
C ALA A 77 10.66 4.85 -11.49
N SER A 78 10.65 5.23 -12.77
CA SER A 78 9.91 6.34 -13.38
C SER A 78 8.89 5.86 -14.42
N ALA A 79 8.67 4.55 -14.54
CA ALA A 79 7.67 4.01 -15.44
C ALA A 79 6.29 4.03 -14.75
N ASP A 80 5.26 4.38 -15.53
CA ASP A 80 3.91 4.57 -15.04
C ASP A 80 3.32 3.30 -14.40
N LEU A 81 2.23 3.51 -13.65
CA LEU A 81 1.34 2.55 -12.99
C LEU A 81 1.07 1.17 -13.62
N PRO A 82 1.05 0.97 -14.95
CA PRO A 82 0.67 -0.32 -15.53
C PRO A 82 1.49 -1.51 -15.04
N ILE A 83 2.75 -1.28 -14.64
CA ILE A 83 3.70 -2.36 -14.29
C ILE A 83 3.33 -3.06 -12.98
N LEU A 84 2.80 -2.34 -11.98
CA LEU A 84 2.50 -2.92 -10.66
C LEU A 84 1.13 -3.63 -10.61
N THR A 85 0.28 -3.40 -11.61
CA THR A 85 -1.12 -3.84 -11.57
C THR A 85 -1.27 -5.37 -11.46
N PRO A 86 -0.52 -6.21 -12.20
CA PRO A 86 -0.64 -7.68 -12.06
C PRO A 86 -0.22 -8.21 -10.68
N GLU A 87 0.87 -7.70 -10.11
CA GLU A 87 1.38 -8.14 -8.80
C GLU A 87 0.48 -7.69 -7.66
N LEU A 88 -0.06 -6.47 -7.73
CA LEU A 88 -1.08 -5.97 -6.80
C LEU A 88 -2.32 -6.88 -6.83
N ARG A 89 -2.86 -7.17 -8.02
CA ARG A 89 -4.02 -8.06 -8.17
C ARG A 89 -3.78 -9.44 -7.59
N GLY A 90 -2.61 -10.04 -7.87
CA GLY A 90 -2.24 -11.35 -7.32
C GLY A 90 -2.16 -11.37 -5.80
N ASN A 91 -1.65 -10.30 -5.18
CA ASN A 91 -1.60 -10.17 -3.72
C ASN A 91 -2.98 -9.93 -3.10
N VAL A 92 -3.79 -9.03 -3.67
CA VAL A 92 -5.15 -8.75 -3.19
C VAL A 92 -6.01 -10.01 -3.21
N ALA A 93 -5.88 -10.86 -4.23
CA ALA A 93 -6.63 -12.10 -4.36
C ALA A 93 -6.23 -13.20 -3.34
N ARG A 94 -5.06 -13.09 -2.69
CA ARG A 94 -4.61 -14.08 -1.70
C ARG A 94 -5.23 -13.81 -0.31
N PRO A 95 -5.97 -14.76 0.26
CA PRO A 95 -6.64 -14.56 1.54
C PRO A 95 -5.69 -14.57 2.74
N ASP A 96 -4.46 -15.08 2.62
CA ASP A 96 -3.44 -15.15 3.67
C ASP A 96 -2.43 -14.00 3.64
N VAL A 97 -2.69 -13.00 2.78
CA VAL A 97 -1.89 -11.78 2.64
C VAL A 97 -2.65 -10.60 3.24
N GLN A 98 -2.03 -9.95 4.24
CA GLN A 98 -2.46 -8.65 4.73
C GLN A 98 -1.73 -7.55 3.96
N MET A 99 -2.46 -6.56 3.47
CA MET A 99 -1.96 -5.59 2.51
C MET A 99 -2.33 -4.17 2.92
N VAL A 100 -1.36 -3.26 2.82
CA VAL A 100 -1.54 -1.81 2.93
C VAL A 100 -1.20 -1.19 1.57
N LEU A 101 -2.06 -0.33 1.04
CA LEU A 101 -1.86 0.33 -0.25
C LEU A 101 -1.75 1.85 -0.05
N ASP A 102 -0.62 2.44 -0.48
CA ASP A 102 -0.47 3.89 -0.62
C ASP A 102 -0.86 4.28 -2.05
N VAL A 103 -2.06 4.81 -2.22
CA VAL A 103 -2.67 5.04 -3.54
C VAL A 103 -2.32 6.41 -4.12
N GLY A 104 -2.02 7.40 -3.28
CA GLY A 104 -2.02 8.80 -3.71
C GLY A 104 -3.45 9.38 -3.77
N GLY A 105 -3.54 10.69 -4.04
CA GLY A 105 -4.83 11.42 -4.11
C GLY A 105 -5.07 12.15 -5.42
N ASP A 106 -4.17 11.97 -6.39
CA ASP A 106 -4.26 12.54 -7.72
C ASP A 106 -5.05 11.62 -8.68
N PRO A 107 -5.34 12.08 -9.91
CA PRO A 107 -6.04 11.26 -10.91
C PRO A 107 -5.30 9.98 -11.31
N VAL A 108 -3.97 9.93 -11.15
CA VAL A 108 -3.12 8.77 -11.49
C VAL A 108 -3.37 7.67 -10.45
N GLY A 109 -3.22 7.98 -9.16
CA GLY A 109 -3.56 7.09 -8.05
C GLY A 109 -5.01 6.59 -8.09
N ALA A 110 -5.97 7.48 -8.38
CA ALA A 110 -7.37 7.11 -8.52
C ALA A 110 -7.60 6.09 -9.67
N ARG A 111 -6.95 6.26 -10.82
CA ARG A 111 -7.02 5.30 -11.94
C ARG A 111 -6.41 3.95 -11.57
N ALA A 112 -5.33 3.95 -10.81
CA ALA A 112 -4.68 2.73 -10.35
C ALA A 112 -5.57 1.93 -9.40
N LEU A 113 -6.16 2.60 -8.40
CA LEU A 113 -7.12 1.93 -7.51
C LEU A 113 -8.35 1.46 -8.29
N GLY A 114 -8.83 2.26 -9.25
CA GLY A 114 -9.91 1.86 -10.16
C GLY A 114 -9.59 0.59 -10.96
N SER A 115 -8.35 0.43 -11.43
CA SER A 115 -7.93 -0.74 -12.23
C SER A 115 -7.87 -2.06 -11.44
N ILE A 116 -7.87 -1.99 -10.10
CA ILE A 116 -7.91 -3.14 -9.19
C ILE A 116 -9.17 -3.16 -8.33
N SER A 117 -10.14 -2.29 -8.60
CA SER A 117 -11.34 -2.12 -7.78
C SER A 117 -12.21 -3.38 -7.71
N ASP A 118 -12.20 -4.22 -8.74
CA ASP A 118 -12.92 -5.48 -8.78
C ASP A 118 -12.36 -6.51 -7.78
N VAL A 119 -11.02 -6.61 -7.67
CA VAL A 119 -10.37 -7.52 -6.71
C VAL A 119 -10.35 -6.95 -5.30
N VAL A 120 -10.21 -5.63 -5.14
CA VAL A 120 -10.29 -4.97 -3.83
C VAL A 120 -11.72 -5.01 -3.30
N GLY A 121 -12.73 -4.75 -4.13
CA GLY A 121 -14.14 -4.81 -3.74
C GLY A 121 -14.62 -6.21 -3.36
N ALA A 122 -14.01 -7.26 -3.92
CA ALA A 122 -14.25 -8.64 -3.53
C ALA A 122 -13.48 -9.08 -2.25
N SER A 123 -12.60 -8.22 -1.72
CA SER A 123 -11.82 -8.49 -0.51
C SER A 123 -12.47 -7.90 0.75
N ASP A 124 -12.02 -8.37 1.92
CA ASP A 124 -12.26 -7.68 3.18
C ASP A 124 -11.35 -6.45 3.27
N TYR A 125 -11.88 -5.25 3.00
CA TYR A 125 -11.08 -4.04 2.82
C TYR A 125 -11.56 -2.83 3.61
N ASP A 126 -10.60 -1.98 3.97
CA ASP A 126 -10.79 -0.60 4.42
C ASP A 126 -10.30 0.36 3.33
N LEU A 127 -11.04 1.44 3.08
CA LEU A 127 -10.59 2.59 2.28
C LEU A 127 -10.58 3.83 3.18
N LEU A 128 -9.40 4.33 3.49
CA LEU A 128 -9.21 5.41 4.45
C LEU A 128 -8.78 6.69 3.72
N LEU A 129 -9.54 7.76 3.94
CA LEU A 129 -9.16 9.11 3.51
C LEU A 129 -8.27 9.77 4.56
N VAL A 130 -7.02 10.03 4.20
CA VAL A 130 -6.05 10.69 5.07
C VAL A 130 -6.07 12.18 4.79
N LEU A 131 -6.51 12.94 5.79
CA LEU A 131 -6.56 14.39 5.76
C LEU A 131 -5.56 14.96 6.76
N ASN A 132 -4.76 15.92 6.30
CA ASN A 132 -3.99 16.78 7.18
C ASN A 132 -4.52 18.21 7.00
N ARG A 133 -4.85 18.88 8.11
CA ARG A 133 -5.49 20.20 8.13
C ARG A 133 -4.47 21.35 8.00
N TYR A 134 -3.20 21.06 8.17
CA TYR A 134 -2.12 22.03 8.25
C TYR A 134 -1.24 22.00 7.01
#